data_AF-A0A3A4QR51-F1
#
_entry.id   AF-A0A3A4QR51-F1
#
_cell.length_a   1.000
_cell.length_b   1.000
_cell.length_c   1.000
_cell.angle_alpha   90.00
_cell.angle_beta   90.00
_cell.angle_gamma   90.00
#
_symmetry.space_group_name_H-M   'P 1'
#
loop_
_entity.id
_entity.type
_entity.pdbx_description
1 polymer ?
#
loop_
_entity_poly.entity_id
_entity_poly.type
_entity_poly.pdbx_seq_one_letter_code
_entity_poly.pdbx_strand_id
1 'polypeptide(L)' 'MLLCSSNLVIKSPEEVAENVLRLVKDGILYGEKAVRVDTLCLHGDNPRAAENAKLLRGILTKNGIEVVGLK' A
#
# COMPACT_ATOMS: atom_id res chain seq x y z
N MET A 1 3.74 5.28 -1.71
CA MET A 1 3.46 4.65 -0.41
C MET A 1 2.42 5.55 0.23
N LEU A 2 1.20 5.04 0.39
CA LEU A 2 -0.01 5.82 0.69
C LEU A 2 0.08 6.55 2.03
N LEU A 3 0.65 7.75 2.05
CA LEU A 3 0.52 8.77 3.09
C LEU A 3 0.76 10.15 2.44
N CYS A 4 -0.29 10.78 1.93
CA CYS A 4 -0.25 12.20 1.54
C CYS A 4 -0.89 13.02 2.67
N SER A 5 -0.06 13.41 3.63
CA SER A 5 -0.25 14.53 4.55
C SER A 5 1.12 14.83 5.17
N SER A 6 1.98 15.43 4.36
CA SER A 6 3.18 16.23 4.68
C SER A 6 4.24 15.75 5.67
N ASN A 7 4.11 14.63 6.40
CA ASN A 7 5.14 14.21 7.38
C ASN A 7 5.05 12.75 7.88
N LEU A 8 4.33 11.87 7.20
CA LEU A 8 4.20 10.49 7.63
C LEU A 8 4.75 9.60 6.52
N VAL A 9 6.05 9.31 6.58
CA VAL A 9 6.70 8.31 5.72
C VAL A 9 6.86 7.06 6.57
N ILE A 10 6.28 5.95 6.13
CA ILE A 10 6.51 4.65 6.76
C ILE A 10 8.00 4.30 6.60
N LYS A 11 8.71 4.06 7.71
CA LYS A 11 10.19 4.04 7.71
C LYS A 11 10.78 2.65 7.50
N SER A 12 10.01 1.59 7.77
CA SER A 12 10.48 0.20 7.71
C SER A 12 9.66 -0.66 6.74
N PRO A 13 10.28 -1.65 6.06
CA PRO A 13 9.56 -2.65 5.25
C PRO A 13 8.42 -3.36 5.99
N GLU A 14 8.57 -3.56 7.29
CA GLU A 14 7.61 -4.25 8.17
C GLU A 14 6.36 -3.40 8.37
N GLU A 15 6.51 -2.12 8.77
CA GLU A 15 5.38 -1.20 8.90
C GLU A 15 4.64 -1.02 7.55
N VAL A 16 5.38 -1.08 6.44
CA VAL A 16 4.78 -1.02 5.09
C VAL A 16 3.92 -2.25 4.84
N ALA A 17 4.42 -3.43 5.20
CA ALA A 17 3.69 -4.67 5.05
C ALA A 17 2.40 -4.66 5.87
N GLU A 18 2.49 -4.27 7.14
CA GLU A 18 1.34 -4.16 8.03
C GLU A 18 0.28 -3.20 7.48
N ASN A 19 0.68 -1.99 7.08
CA ASN A 19 -0.26 -1.01 6.58
C ASN A 19 -0.90 -1.44 5.24
N VAL A 20 -0.13 -2.03 4.33
CA VAL A 20 -0.66 -2.53 3.06
C VAL A 20 -1.67 -3.65 3.28
N LEU A 21 -1.36 -4.61 4.17
CA LEU A 21 -2.26 -5.71 4.46
C LEU A 21 -3.54 -5.21 5.15
N ARG A 22 -3.43 -4.26 6.08
CA ARG A 22 -4.59 -3.59 6.68
C ARG A 22 -5.44 -2.88 5.62
N LEU A 23 -4.82 -2.11 4.73
CA LEU A 23 -5.55 -1.40 3.67
C LEU A 23 -6.31 -2.36 2.76
N VAL A 24 -5.67 -3.44 2.31
CA VAL A 24 -6.32 -4.42 1.41
C VAL A 24 -7.44 -5.19 2.12
N LYS A 25 -7.23 -5.58 3.38
CA LYS A 25 -8.20 -6.39 4.14
C LYS A 25 -9.36 -5.58 4.70
N ASP A 26 -9.06 -4.39 5.22
CA ASP A 26 -9.99 -3.61 6.05
C ASP A 26 -10.45 -2.33 5.36
N GLY A 27 -9.71 -1.86 4.34
CA GLY A 27 -10.00 -0.61 3.65
C GLY A 27 -9.56 0.63 4.44
N ILE A 28 -10.27 1.73 4.20
CA ILE A 28 -10.04 3.03 4.86
C ILE A 28 -11.33 3.54 5.51
N LEU A 29 -11.19 4.42 6.50
CA LEU A 29 -12.31 5.23 6.99
C LEU A 29 -12.37 6.53 6.19
N TYR A 30 -13.53 6.80 5.61
CA TYR A 30 -13.85 8.06 4.95
C TYR A 30 -15.01 8.73 5.71
N GLY A 31 -14.66 9.70 6.57
CA GLY A 31 -15.55 10.15 7.63
C GLY A 31 -15.84 9.00 8.59
N GLU A 32 -17.12 8.69 8.79
CA GLU A 32 -17.56 7.59 9.67
C GLU A 32 -17.76 6.26 8.92
N LYS A 33 -17.51 6.22 7.61
CA LYS A 33 -17.79 5.04 6.78
C LYS A 33 -16.53 4.26 6.45
N ALA A 34 -16.57 2.94 6.61
CA ALA A 34 -15.55 2.04 6.08
C ALA A 34 -15.72 1.87 4.56
N VAL A 35 -14.66 2.11 3.80
CA VAL A 35 -14.63 2.06 2.34
C VAL A 35 -13.56 1.09 1.88
N ARG A 36 -13.93 0.19 0.98
CA ARG A 36 -13.01 -0.73 0.31
C ARG A 36 -12.08 0.02 -0.62
N VAL A 37 -10.84 -0.46 -0.75
CA VAL A 37 -9.87 0.07 -1.70
C VAL A 37 -9.58 -0.98 -2.76
N ASP A 38 -9.77 -0.62 -4.03
CA ASP A 38 -9.51 -1.51 -5.16
C ASP A 38 -8.09 -1.35 -5.71
N THR A 39 -7.44 -0.23 -5.41
CA THR A 39 -6.10 0.09 -5.90
C THR A 39 -5.22 0.68 -4.80
N LEU A 40 -3.93 0.43 -4.89
CA LEU A 40 -2.90 1.07 -4.06
C LEU A 40 -2.03 1.95 -4.95
N CYS A 41 -1.90 3.23 -4.59
CA CYS A 41 -1.04 4.16 -5.32
C CYS A 41 0.40 4.09 -4.83
N LEU A 42 1.35 4.00 -5.77
CA LEU A 42 2.78 4.06 -5.53
C LEU A 42 3.35 5.32 -6.19
N HIS A 43 4.24 6.01 -5.48
CA HIS A 43 4.94 7.17 -6.01
C HIS A 43 6.23 6.74 -6.70
N GLY A 44 6.54 7.39 -7.84
CA GLY A 44 7.71 7.13 -8.68
C GLY A 44 8.82 8.18 -8.58
N ASP A 45 8.67 9.16 -7.68
CA ASP A 45 9.53 10.34 -7.52
C ASP A 45 10.76 10.11 -6.63
N ASN A 46 10.94 8.88 -6.11
CA ASN A 46 12.08 8.48 -5.31
C ASN A 46 13.02 7.56 -6.12
N PRO A 47 14.36 7.70 -6.05
CA PRO A 47 15.30 6.80 -6.73
C PRO A 47 15.09 5.31 -6.42
N ARG A 48 14.54 5.00 -5.24
CA ARG A 48 14.22 3.64 -4.77
C ARG A 48 12.77 3.22 -5.07
N ALA A 49 12.00 3.98 -5.85
CA ALA A 49 10.59 3.70 -6.10
C ALA A 49 10.36 2.30 -6.67
N ALA A 50 11.19 1.85 -7.61
CA ALA A 50 11.11 0.52 -8.20
C ALA A 50 11.38 -0.60 -7.17
N GLU A 51 12.36 -0.41 -6.28
CA GLU A 51 12.65 -1.34 -5.18
C GLU A 51 11.46 -1.43 -4.23
N ASN A 52 10.88 -0.28 -3.87
CA ASN A 52 9.70 -0.21 -3.01
C ASN A 52 8.49 -0.92 -3.64
N ALA A 53 8.27 -0.74 -4.95
CA ALA A 53 7.21 -1.45 -5.67
C ALA A 53 7.42 -2.97 -5.69
N LYS A 54 8.67 -3.42 -5.90
CA LYS A 54 9.03 -4.84 -5.86
C LYS A 54 8.81 -5.45 -4.47
N LEU A 55 9.20 -4.74 -3.41
CA LEU A 55 8.96 -5.13 -2.03
C LEU A 55 7.46 -5.28 -1.75
N LEU A 56 6.66 -4.28 -2.12
CA LEU A 56 5.20 -4.29 -1.91
C LEU A 56 4.54 -5.49 -2.59
N ARG A 57 4.90 -5.73 -3.86
CA ARG A 57 4.39 -6.86 -4.64
C ARG A 57 4.75 -8.19 -3.97
N GLY A 58 5.99 -8.32 -3.48
CA GLY A 58 6.44 -9.50 -2.75
C GLY A 58 5.65 -9.76 -1.47
N ILE A 59 5.35 -8.71 -0.68
CA ILE A 59 4.53 -8.81 0.53
C ILE A 59 3.12 -9.29 0.20
N LEU A 60 2.47 -8.67 -0.80
CA LEU A 60 1.11 -9.03 -1.21
C LEU A 60 1.04 -10.48 -1.67
N THR A 61 1.95 -10.89 -2.56
CA THR A 61 1.99 -12.27 -3.08
C THR A 61 2.28 -13.30 -1.99
N LYS A 62 3.19 -13.03 -1.04
CA LYS A 62 3.45 -13.91 0.12
C LYS A 62 2.22 -14.10 1.01
N ASN A 63 1.30 -13.13 1.01
CA ASN A 63 0.05 -13.18 1.77
C ASN A 63 -1.15 -13.66 0.92
N GLY A 64 -0.90 -14.25 -0.25
CA GLY A 64 -1.95 -14.80 -1.11
C GLY A 64 -2.80 -13.74 -1.82
N ILE A 65 -2.33 -12.50 -1.91
CA ILE A 65 -3.02 -11.41 -2.60
C ILE A 65 -2.43 -11.25 -4.01
N GLU A 66 -3.27 -11.44 -5.03
CA GLU A 66 -2.91 -11.25 -6.42
C GLU A 66 -2.94 -9.76 -6.80
N VAL A 67 -1.96 -9.32 -7.60
CA VAL A 67 -1.91 -7.95 -8.13
C VAL A 67 -2.25 -8.00 -9.61
N VAL A 68 -3.41 -7.43 -9.95
CA VAL A 68 -3.96 -7.39 -11.32
C VAL A 68 -4.23 -5.95 -11.75
N GLY A 69 -4.31 -5.71 -13.07
CA GLY A 69 -4.85 -4.46 -13.60
C GLY A 69 -6.37 -4.43 -13.49
N LEU A 70 -6.95 -3.26 -13.22
CA LEU A 70 -8.40 -3.08 -13.34
C LEU A 70 -8.83 -3.19 -14.81
N LYS A 71 -10.00 -3.78 -15.03
CA LYS A 71 -10.63 -3.90 -16.36
C LYS A 71 -11.68 -2.82 -16.55
#